data_AF-A0A537J0E3-F1
#
_entry.id   AF-A0A537J0E3-F1
#
_cell.length_a   1.000
_cell.length_b   1.000
_cell.length_c   1.000
_cell.angle_alpha   90.00
_cell.angle_beta   90.00
_cell.angle_gamma   90.00
#
_symmetry.space_group_name_H-M   'P 1'
#
loop_
_entity.id
_entity.type
_entity.pdbx_description
1 polymer ?
#
loop_
_entity_poly.entity_id
_entity_poly.type
_entity_poly.pdbx_seq_one_letter_code
_entity_poly.pdbx_strand_id
1 'polypeptide(L)'
;MWSRRREPRLDAMRISDGSLPPPASHLSEIRSRFPRARSTEMAIAAPMAPQDTFGSWSTDGLTALSSAMCPLTEIRSSSSSVCSMQILTLLTLTVVLAVPAGLWAHATLVRSEPKAGAVLTGPPTVVRAWFDDELDPDRSTIGVWDVREHRVDDGGGGVDLSDLDRKSMMARLRAVGAGTYTVRWRAVSADDGFVAQGSFAFAVKR
;
A
#
# COMPACT_ATOMS: atom_id res chain seq x y z
N MET A 1 -60.94 34.18 43.91
CA MET A 1 -60.48 33.52 42.66
C MET A 1 -58.97 33.29 42.79
N TRP A 2 -58.52 32.21 43.45
CA TRP A 2 -58.20 30.90 42.86
C TRP A 2 -57.34 30.97 41.58
N SER A 3 -56.04 30.72 41.73
CA SER A 3 -55.35 29.69 40.94
C SER A 3 -54.05 29.28 41.63
N ARG A 4 -54.11 28.15 42.35
CA ARG A 4 -52.94 27.36 42.72
C ARG A 4 -52.28 26.84 41.45
N ARG A 5 -51.01 27.15 41.21
CA ARG A 5 -50.19 26.40 40.25
C ARG A 5 -49.22 25.55 41.06
N ARG A 6 -49.34 24.23 40.85
CA ARG A 6 -48.68 23.17 41.60
C ARG A 6 -47.20 23.12 41.25
N GLU A 7 -46.38 22.88 42.25
CA GLU A 7 -44.98 22.47 42.12
C GLU A 7 -44.89 21.12 41.37
N PRO A 8 -43.91 20.91 40.48
CA PRO A 8 -43.60 19.59 39.97
C PRO A 8 -42.91 18.77 41.06
N ARG A 9 -43.53 17.64 41.39
CA ARG A 9 -43.00 16.61 42.29
C ARG A 9 -41.66 16.07 41.79
N LEU A 10 -40.79 15.83 42.76
CA LEU A 10 -39.61 14.98 42.67
C LEU A 10 -40.05 13.53 42.41
N ASP A 11 -39.87 13.04 41.18
CA ASP A 11 -39.85 11.60 40.92
C ASP A 11 -38.40 11.14 40.98
N ALA A 12 -38.07 10.58 42.15
CA ALA A 12 -36.87 9.80 42.38
C ALA A 12 -36.90 8.58 41.45
N MET A 13 -36.21 8.68 40.31
CA MET A 13 -35.93 7.54 39.45
C MET A 13 -34.97 6.61 40.19
N ARG A 14 -35.57 5.57 40.75
CA ARG A 14 -34.97 4.46 41.48
C ARG A 14 -33.85 3.84 40.64
N ILE A 15 -32.64 3.94 41.18
CA ILE A 15 -31.46 3.16 40.81
C ILE A 15 -31.89 1.68 40.88
N SER A 16 -31.94 1.03 39.73
CA SER A 16 -32.23 -0.40 39.65
C SER A 16 -30.90 -1.14 39.64
N ASP A 17 -30.76 -1.97 40.66
CA ASP A 17 -29.66 -2.86 40.95
C ASP A 17 -29.23 -3.73 39.76
N GLY A 18 -27.96 -4.07 39.80
CA GLY A 18 -27.26 -4.85 38.81
C GLY A 18 -27.82 -6.24 38.57
N SER A 19 -27.62 -6.71 37.34
CA SER A 19 -27.21 -8.08 37.10
C SER A 19 -26.34 -8.08 35.84
N LEU A 20 -25.05 -7.87 36.08
CA LEU A 20 -23.96 -8.10 35.14
C LEU A 20 -23.95 -9.61 34.79
N PRO A 21 -23.98 -10.03 33.53
CA PRO A 21 -23.71 -11.42 33.20
C PRO A 21 -22.22 -11.75 33.47
N PRO A 22 -21.88 -12.92 34.03
CA PRO A 22 -20.51 -13.28 34.35
C PRO A 22 -19.64 -13.43 33.09
N PRO A 23 -18.33 -13.14 33.18
CA PRO A 23 -17.40 -13.40 32.09
C PRO A 23 -17.21 -14.91 31.90
N ALA A 24 -17.58 -15.42 30.72
CA ALA A 24 -17.29 -16.77 30.31
C ALA A 24 -15.77 -16.98 30.22
N SER A 25 -15.23 -17.69 31.20
CA SER A 25 -13.89 -18.26 31.19
C SER A 25 -14.01 -19.68 30.61
N HIS A 26 -13.67 -19.82 29.33
CA HIS A 26 -13.44 -21.11 28.67
C HIS A 26 -12.16 -20.94 27.86
N LEU A 27 -11.01 -21.34 28.43
CA LEU A 27 -10.38 -22.61 28.10
C LEU A 27 -10.18 -22.79 26.59
N SER A 28 -9.02 -22.33 26.13
CA SER A 28 -8.03 -23.17 25.44
C SER A 28 -8.56 -24.46 24.81
N GLU A 29 -9.01 -24.39 23.56
CA GLU A 29 -8.95 -25.54 22.64
C GLU A 29 -9.15 -25.08 21.20
N ILE A 30 -8.84 -25.96 20.25
CA ILE A 30 -8.89 -25.73 18.78
C ILE A 30 -7.59 -25.11 18.23
N ARG A 31 -6.49 -25.73 18.65
CA ARG A 31 -5.41 -26.08 17.73
C ARG A 31 -5.96 -27.10 16.71
N SER A 32 -5.44 -27.05 15.49
CA SER A 32 -5.59 -28.03 14.38
C SER A 32 -6.71 -27.78 13.35
N ARG A 33 -6.32 -27.16 12.23
CA ARG A 33 -6.78 -27.49 10.86
C ARG A 33 -5.89 -26.80 9.82
N PHE A 34 -4.64 -27.25 9.72
CA PHE A 34 -3.80 -27.02 8.54
C PHE A 34 -3.38 -28.39 7.99
N PRO A 35 -3.81 -28.79 6.78
CA PRO A 35 -3.27 -29.96 6.13
C PRO A 35 -1.81 -29.69 5.72
N ARG A 36 -0.90 -30.55 6.19
CA ARG A 36 0.49 -30.66 5.72
C ARG A 36 0.49 -30.96 4.21
N ALA A 37 1.02 -30.04 3.41
CA ALA A 37 1.47 -30.38 2.07
C ALA A 37 2.72 -31.27 2.18
N ARG A 38 2.62 -32.44 1.54
CA ARG A 38 3.60 -33.52 1.53
C ARG A 38 4.78 -33.12 0.64
N SER A 39 5.95 -32.87 1.25
CA SER A 39 7.23 -32.91 0.56
C SER A 39 7.41 -34.30 -0.05
N THR A 40 7.53 -34.38 -1.37
CA THR A 40 8.07 -35.56 -2.04
C THR A 40 9.45 -35.19 -2.52
N GLU A 41 10.41 -35.63 -1.74
CA GLU A 41 11.82 -35.78 -2.10
C GLU A 41 11.93 -36.99 -3.01
N MET A 42 12.50 -36.85 -4.21
CA MET A 42 13.07 -37.99 -4.94
C MET A 42 14.41 -37.60 -5.55
N ALA A 43 15.42 -38.07 -4.84
CA ALA A 43 16.78 -38.44 -5.22
C ALA A 43 17.12 -38.56 -6.72
N ILE A 44 18.16 -37.82 -7.11
CA ILE A 44 19.48 -38.30 -7.56
C ILE A 44 19.52 -39.60 -8.39
N ALA A 45 19.93 -39.48 -9.67
CA ALA A 45 20.98 -40.31 -10.28
C ALA A 45 21.37 -39.77 -11.68
N ALA A 46 22.64 -39.39 -11.83
CA ALA A 46 23.37 -39.37 -13.11
C ALA A 46 24.06 -40.76 -13.30
N PRO A 47 24.95 -41.04 -14.29
CA PRO A 47 25.24 -40.43 -15.61
C PRO A 47 25.34 -41.50 -16.76
N MET A 48 25.76 -41.04 -17.97
CA MET A 48 26.71 -41.72 -18.90
C MET A 48 26.19 -42.56 -20.12
N ALA A 49 26.30 -41.94 -21.31
CA ALA A 49 26.88 -42.45 -22.59
C ALA A 49 26.27 -43.70 -23.34
N PRO A 50 26.75 -44.08 -24.56
CA PRO A 50 26.76 -43.32 -25.82
C PRO A 50 26.40 -44.17 -27.10
N GLN A 51 26.38 -43.47 -28.25
CA GLN A 51 26.62 -43.91 -29.64
C GLN A 51 25.66 -44.84 -30.42
N ASP A 52 25.71 -44.59 -31.73
CA ASP A 52 25.36 -45.40 -32.91
C ASP A 52 23.89 -45.49 -33.34
N THR A 53 23.60 -44.98 -34.55
CA THR A 53 23.48 -45.86 -35.74
C THR A 53 23.27 -45.04 -37.02
N PHE A 54 24.05 -45.45 -38.01
CA PHE A 54 24.17 -45.04 -39.41
C PHE A 54 22.90 -45.29 -40.26
N GLY A 55 22.71 -44.48 -41.31
CA GLY A 55 21.76 -44.75 -42.40
C GLY A 55 21.67 -43.52 -43.31
N SER A 56 22.63 -43.28 -44.20
CA SER A 56 22.81 -43.92 -45.51
C SER A 56 21.56 -43.87 -46.39
N TRP A 57 21.54 -42.92 -47.31
CA TRP A 57 21.16 -43.14 -48.70
C TRP A 57 21.86 -42.09 -49.58
N SER A 58 22.48 -42.60 -50.63
CA SER A 58 23.34 -41.90 -51.57
C SER A 58 22.60 -41.68 -52.88
N THR A 59 22.82 -40.48 -53.43
CA THR A 59 23.07 -40.08 -54.83
C THR A 59 22.26 -40.75 -55.95
N ASP A 60 21.70 -39.93 -56.85
CA ASP A 60 21.97 -39.96 -58.29
C ASP A 60 21.30 -38.76 -58.99
N GLY A 61 22.00 -38.11 -59.92
CA GLY A 61 21.41 -37.09 -60.79
C GLY A 61 22.37 -36.07 -61.38
N LEU A 62 23.19 -36.53 -62.32
CA LEU A 62 24.27 -35.82 -63.02
C LEU A 62 23.82 -34.63 -63.91
N THR A 63 24.70 -33.62 -63.94
CA THR A 63 25.12 -32.76 -65.07
C THR A 63 24.07 -32.07 -65.96
N ALA A 64 24.11 -30.72 -65.93
CA ALA A 64 23.95 -29.93 -67.15
C ALA A 64 24.97 -28.76 -67.11
N LEU A 65 25.92 -28.79 -68.04
CA LEU A 65 26.86 -27.72 -68.34
C LEU A 65 26.12 -26.57 -69.01
N SER A 66 26.37 -25.32 -68.60
CA SER A 66 26.36 -24.21 -69.56
C SER A 66 27.04 -22.98 -68.98
N SER A 67 28.21 -22.67 -69.52
CA SER A 67 28.88 -21.38 -69.42
C SER A 67 28.00 -20.26 -69.97
N ALA A 68 27.86 -19.16 -69.24
CA ALA A 68 27.53 -17.84 -69.81
C ALA A 68 27.88 -16.71 -68.82
N MET A 69 29.08 -16.17 -68.99
CA MET A 69 29.41 -14.73 -69.03
C MET A 69 28.63 -13.75 -68.15
N CYS A 70 29.36 -13.07 -67.25
CA CYS A 70 29.06 -11.71 -66.78
C CYS A 70 28.83 -10.77 -67.99
N PRO A 71 27.95 -9.75 -67.94
CA PRO A 71 28.25 -8.56 -67.14
C PRO A 71 27.04 -7.79 -66.57
N LEU A 72 27.38 -6.71 -65.86
CA LEU A 72 26.60 -5.51 -65.58
C LEU A 72 25.82 -5.44 -64.25
N THR A 73 26.53 -4.89 -63.26
CA THR A 73 26.09 -3.81 -62.38
C THR A 73 24.70 -3.23 -62.67
N GLU A 74 23.75 -3.49 -61.79
CA GLU A 74 22.73 -2.51 -61.41
C GLU A 74 22.54 -2.59 -59.89
N ILE A 75 23.18 -1.67 -59.17
CA ILE A 75 22.80 -1.34 -57.80
C ILE A 75 21.47 -0.59 -57.90
N ARG A 76 20.35 -1.33 -57.93
CA ARG A 76 19.03 -0.72 -57.75
C ARG A 76 18.75 -0.61 -56.26
N SER A 77 19.14 0.53 -55.71
CA SER A 77 18.69 1.05 -54.41
C SER A 77 17.16 1.04 -54.37
N SER A 78 16.56 0.08 -53.66
CA SER A 78 15.12 0.04 -53.44
C SER A 78 14.79 0.80 -52.16
N SER A 79 14.06 1.89 -52.33
CA SER A 79 13.65 2.89 -51.35
C SER A 79 12.64 2.37 -50.30
N SER A 80 12.66 1.08 -49.94
CA SER A 80 11.76 0.48 -48.94
C SER A 80 12.29 0.63 -47.50
N SER A 81 13.60 0.75 -47.33
CA SER A 81 14.22 0.88 -46.00
C SER A 81 13.92 2.21 -45.33
N VAL A 82 13.69 3.27 -46.12
CA VAL A 82 13.45 4.63 -45.61
C VAL A 82 12.05 4.73 -44.99
N CYS A 83 11.03 4.14 -45.63
CA CYS A 83 9.66 4.14 -45.12
C CYS A 83 9.51 3.18 -43.91
N SER A 84 10.20 2.03 -43.94
CA SER A 84 10.21 1.08 -42.81
C SER A 84 10.92 1.64 -41.58
N MET A 85 12.02 2.40 -41.75
CA MET A 85 12.68 3.10 -40.64
C MET A 85 11.80 4.23 -40.09
N GLN A 86 11.09 4.97 -40.95
CA GLN A 86 10.19 6.05 -40.49
C GLN A 86 9.01 5.54 -39.67
N ILE A 87 8.39 4.42 -40.06
CA ILE A 87 7.30 3.80 -39.29
C ILE A 87 7.81 3.31 -37.93
N LEU A 88 8.99 2.68 -37.89
CA LEU A 88 9.59 2.23 -36.62
C LEU A 88 9.93 3.42 -35.72
N THR A 89 10.44 4.52 -36.29
CA THR A 89 10.78 5.74 -35.55
C THR A 89 9.53 6.42 -34.99
N LEU A 90 8.47 6.58 -35.79
CA LEU A 90 7.19 7.12 -35.30
C LEU A 90 6.57 6.22 -34.22
N LEU A 91 6.64 4.90 -34.38
CA LEU A 91 6.12 3.96 -33.38
C LEU A 91 6.90 4.08 -32.06
N THR A 92 8.23 4.17 -32.11
CA THR A 92 9.05 4.39 -30.91
C THR A 92 8.78 5.73 -30.25
N LEU A 93 8.59 6.81 -31.02
CA LEU A 93 8.28 8.13 -30.48
C LEU A 93 6.91 8.15 -29.80
N THR A 94 5.93 7.46 -30.37
CA THR A 94 4.56 7.37 -29.81
C THR A 94 4.55 6.59 -28.49
N VAL A 95 5.35 5.51 -28.37
CA VAL A 95 5.47 4.72 -27.13
C VAL A 95 6.12 5.52 -25.99
N VAL A 96 7.11 6.38 -26.29
CA VAL A 96 7.76 7.22 -25.27
C VAL A 96 6.83 8.31 -24.73
N LEU A 97 5.88 8.82 -25.53
CA LEU A 97 4.90 9.82 -25.08
C LEU A 97 3.69 9.22 -24.34
N ALA A 98 3.51 7.90 -24.39
CA ALA A 98 2.41 7.21 -23.72
C ALA A 98 2.72 6.76 -22.28
N VAL A 99 3.84 7.21 -21.69
CA VAL A 99 4.14 6.93 -20.28
C VAL A 99 3.16 7.74 -19.42
N PRO A 100 2.23 7.10 -18.67
CA PRO A 100 1.38 7.84 -17.75
C PRO A 100 2.26 8.49 -16.68
N ALA A 101 2.41 9.81 -16.74
CA ALA A 101 3.01 10.61 -15.69
C ALA A 101 1.99 10.73 -14.54
N GLY A 102 1.89 9.69 -13.71
CA GLY A 102 0.99 9.71 -12.57
C GLY A 102 0.66 8.33 -12.01
N LEU A 103 1.66 7.65 -11.45
CA LEU A 103 1.42 6.58 -10.48
C LEU A 103 1.69 7.12 -9.06
N TRP A 104 1.04 8.22 -8.69
CA TRP A 104 0.96 8.68 -7.30
C TRP A 104 -0.24 7.99 -6.63
N ALA A 105 -0.13 6.68 -6.48
CA ALA A 105 -1.13 5.78 -5.88
C ALA A 105 -0.81 5.51 -4.39
N HIS A 106 -0.39 6.56 -3.66
CA HIS A 106 0.03 6.39 -2.26
C HIS A 106 -0.42 7.60 -1.46
N ALA A 107 -1.20 7.35 -0.40
CA ALA A 107 -1.57 8.37 0.58
C ALA A 107 -0.33 8.92 1.29
N THR A 108 0.11 10.11 0.89
CA THR A 108 1.33 10.76 1.38
C THR A 108 0.98 11.89 2.34
N LEU A 109 1.73 12.03 3.44
CA LEU A 109 1.53 13.12 4.39
C LEU A 109 1.87 14.48 3.75
N VAL A 110 0.87 15.34 3.59
CA VAL A 110 0.99 16.69 3.03
C VAL A 110 1.27 17.72 4.13
N ARG A 111 0.59 17.60 5.26
CA ARG A 111 0.66 18.56 6.37
C ARG A 111 0.42 17.86 7.70
N SER A 112 0.95 18.44 8.77
CA SER A 112 0.62 18.07 10.14
C SER A 112 0.39 19.29 11.03
N GLU A 113 -0.39 19.10 12.08
CA GLU A 113 -0.60 20.06 13.16
C GLU A 113 -0.58 19.28 14.49
N PRO A 114 0.42 19.47 15.36
CA PRO A 114 1.56 20.38 15.23
C PRO A 114 2.42 20.14 13.98
N LYS A 115 3.01 21.21 13.44
CA LYS A 115 3.93 21.10 12.29
C LYS A 115 5.08 20.16 12.65
N ALA A 116 5.51 19.31 11.72
CA ALA A 116 6.68 18.47 11.90
C ALA A 116 7.90 19.31 12.34
N GLY A 117 8.53 18.90 13.44
CA GLY A 117 9.64 19.60 14.08
C GLY A 117 9.24 20.84 14.91
N ALA A 118 7.95 21.12 15.11
CA ALA A 118 7.52 22.27 15.88
C ALA A 118 7.88 22.17 17.37
N VAL A 119 8.18 23.33 17.96
CA VAL A 119 8.40 23.48 19.40
C VAL A 119 7.30 24.38 19.96
N LEU A 120 6.38 23.78 20.69
CA LEU A 120 5.17 24.41 21.24
C LEU A 120 5.44 25.02 22.61
N THR A 121 4.71 26.08 22.95
CA THR A 121 4.74 26.71 24.28
C THR A 121 3.88 25.97 25.32
N GLY A 122 2.94 25.13 24.86
CA GLY A 122 2.08 24.32 25.70
C GLY A 122 1.64 23.05 24.98
N PRO A 123 1.13 22.06 25.72
CA PRO A 123 0.73 20.78 25.15
C PRO A 123 -0.53 20.93 24.27
N PRO A 124 -0.52 20.38 23.04
CA PRO A 124 -1.72 20.34 22.22
C PRO A 124 -2.71 19.30 22.76
N THR A 125 -3.99 19.48 22.51
CA THR A 125 -5.04 18.49 22.85
C THR A 125 -5.24 17.46 21.73
N VAL A 126 -4.92 17.84 20.49
CA VAL A 126 -5.12 17.00 19.30
C VAL A 126 -3.91 17.15 18.38
N VAL A 127 -3.46 16.02 17.82
CA VAL A 127 -2.60 16.00 16.64
C VAL A 127 -3.46 15.66 15.43
N ARG A 128 -3.26 16.40 14.35
CA ARG A 128 -3.90 16.19 13.06
C ARG A 128 -2.86 16.02 11.96
N ALA A 129 -3.13 15.13 11.03
CA ALA A 129 -2.32 14.86 9.85
C ALA A 129 -3.22 14.89 8.62
N TRP A 130 -2.77 15.51 7.53
CA TRP A 130 -3.49 15.59 6.25
C TRP A 130 -2.70 14.90 5.15
N PHE A 131 -3.44 14.25 4.26
CA PHE A 131 -2.93 13.42 3.18
C PHE A 131 -3.44 13.95 1.83
N ASP A 132 -2.80 13.55 0.75
CA ASP A 132 -3.20 13.89 -0.63
C ASP A 132 -4.30 12.96 -1.18
N ASP A 133 -4.54 11.84 -0.51
CA ASP A 133 -5.46 10.79 -0.94
C ASP A 133 -6.55 10.45 0.09
N GLU A 134 -7.68 9.90 -0.37
CA GLU A 134 -8.75 9.42 0.50
C GLU A 134 -8.28 8.19 1.30
N LEU A 135 -8.56 8.18 2.61
CA LEU A 135 -8.10 7.12 3.51
C LEU A 135 -9.20 6.11 3.84
N ASP A 136 -8.82 4.84 3.90
CA ASP A 136 -9.63 3.78 4.46
C ASP A 136 -9.72 3.94 6.00
N PRO A 137 -10.92 4.16 6.58
CA PRO A 137 -11.10 4.45 8.00
C PRO A 137 -10.86 3.24 8.92
N ASP A 138 -11.02 2.02 8.41
CA ASP A 138 -10.87 0.80 9.21
C ASP A 138 -9.41 0.33 9.24
N ARG A 139 -8.62 0.73 8.23
CA ARG A 139 -7.22 0.31 8.09
C ARG A 139 -6.21 1.42 8.41
N SER A 140 -6.60 2.69 8.41
CA SER A 140 -5.69 3.81 8.69
C SER A 140 -5.66 4.19 10.17
N THR A 141 -4.46 4.41 10.71
CA THR A 141 -4.25 4.64 12.16
C THR A 141 -3.18 5.70 12.40
N ILE A 142 -3.34 6.48 13.47
CA ILE A 142 -2.35 7.45 13.96
C ILE A 142 -2.21 7.33 15.47
N GLY A 143 -1.00 7.54 16.00
CA GLY A 143 -0.76 7.56 17.44
C GLY A 143 0.38 8.48 17.82
N VAL A 144 0.52 8.73 19.12
CA VAL A 144 1.56 9.61 19.67
C VAL A 144 2.29 8.89 20.80
N TRP A 145 3.62 8.94 20.75
CA TRP A 145 4.51 8.31 21.72
C TRP A 145 5.45 9.33 22.36
N ASP A 146 5.80 9.13 23.63
CA ASP A 146 6.89 9.87 24.28
C ASP A 146 8.26 9.27 23.93
N VAL A 147 9.34 9.93 24.36
CA VAL A 147 10.72 9.44 24.17
C VAL A 147 11.03 8.10 24.86
N ARG A 148 10.14 7.61 25.73
CA ARG A 148 10.23 6.32 26.41
C ARG A 148 9.36 5.26 25.73
N GLU A 149 8.86 5.54 24.53
CA GLU A 149 7.95 4.67 23.76
C GLU A 149 6.62 4.37 24.48
N HIS A 150 6.21 5.22 25.43
CA HIS A 150 4.86 5.15 25.99
C HIS A 150 3.88 5.88 25.08
N ARG A 151 2.76 5.22 24.78
CA ARG A 151 1.66 5.82 24.03
C ARG A 151 0.96 6.88 24.89
N VAL A 152 0.89 8.12 24.41
CA VAL A 152 0.32 9.28 25.12
C VAL A 152 -1.01 9.77 24.55
N ASP A 153 -1.48 9.20 23.44
CA ASP A 153 -2.84 9.42 22.94
C ASP A 153 -3.88 8.52 23.63
N ASP A 154 -5.16 8.80 23.39
CA ASP A 154 -6.30 8.06 23.95
C ASP A 154 -6.43 6.61 23.44
N GLY A 155 -5.72 6.26 22.36
CA GLY A 155 -5.76 4.93 21.74
C GLY A 155 -6.61 4.88 20.47
N GLY A 156 -7.48 5.87 20.26
CA GLY A 156 -8.49 5.91 19.20
C GLY A 156 -8.08 6.72 17.97
N GLY A 157 -6.79 6.97 17.76
CA GLY A 157 -6.33 7.77 16.63
C GLY A 157 -6.53 7.06 15.29
N GLY A 158 -7.18 7.75 14.34
CA GLY A 158 -7.54 7.23 13.02
C GLY A 158 -8.05 8.33 12.09
N VAL A 159 -8.75 7.95 11.02
CA VAL A 159 -9.35 8.88 10.05
C VAL A 159 -10.39 9.77 10.72
N ASP A 160 -10.35 11.07 10.41
CA ASP A 160 -11.39 12.01 10.82
C ASP A 160 -12.67 11.78 10.00
N LEU A 161 -13.64 11.09 10.59
CA LEU A 161 -14.93 10.84 9.93
C LEU A 161 -15.79 12.12 9.79
N SER A 162 -15.38 13.24 10.39
CA SER A 162 -16.03 14.55 10.19
C SER A 162 -15.51 15.26 8.95
N ASP A 163 -14.36 14.84 8.43
CA ASP A 163 -13.80 15.29 7.16
C ASP A 163 -14.47 14.51 6.02
N LEU A 164 -15.27 15.20 5.21
CA LEU A 164 -16.04 14.57 4.13
C LEU A 164 -15.15 13.94 3.06
N ASP A 165 -13.93 14.48 2.88
CA ASP A 165 -12.96 13.95 1.93
C ASP A 165 -12.12 12.81 2.54
N ARG A 166 -12.25 12.56 3.85
CA ARG A 166 -11.49 11.56 4.65
C ARG A 166 -9.98 11.61 4.40
N LYS A 167 -9.44 12.79 4.10
CA LYS A 167 -8.00 12.99 3.85
C LYS A 167 -7.24 13.40 5.09
N SER A 168 -7.86 13.33 6.26
CA SER A 168 -7.21 13.67 7.51
C SER A 168 -7.34 12.58 8.55
N MET A 169 -6.31 12.47 9.39
CA MET A 169 -6.29 11.64 10.59
C MET A 169 -6.12 12.51 11.83
N MET A 170 -6.67 12.06 12.95
CA MET A 170 -6.55 12.71 14.24
C MET A 170 -6.21 11.74 15.35
N ALA A 171 -5.35 12.18 16.28
CA ALA A 171 -5.10 11.52 17.56
C ALA A 171 -5.32 12.53 18.70
N ARG A 172 -6.14 12.17 19.69
CA ARG A 172 -6.36 13.00 20.88
C ARG A 172 -5.33 12.65 21.93
N LEU A 173 -4.61 13.65 22.43
CA LEU A 173 -3.63 13.44 23.48
C LEU A 173 -4.32 13.39 24.85
N ARG A 174 -3.80 12.54 25.74
CA ARG A 174 -4.06 12.68 27.17
C ARG A 174 -3.33 13.93 27.68
N ALA A 175 -3.53 14.31 28.94
CA ALA A 175 -2.77 15.39 29.53
C ALA A 175 -1.25 15.07 29.46
N VAL A 176 -0.53 15.76 28.57
CA VAL A 176 0.91 15.58 28.35
C VAL A 176 1.69 16.78 28.88
N GLY A 177 2.90 16.52 29.39
CA GLY A 177 3.78 17.56 29.92
C GLY A 177 4.76 18.12 28.88
N ALA A 178 5.75 18.86 29.36
CA ALA A 178 6.90 19.26 28.55
C ALA A 178 7.72 18.02 28.16
N GLY A 179 8.20 17.98 26.91
CA GLY A 179 8.93 16.83 26.37
C GLY A 179 8.89 16.78 24.85
N THR A 180 9.56 15.77 24.29
CA THR A 180 9.53 15.47 22.84
C THR A 180 8.59 14.30 22.61
N TYR A 181 7.80 14.41 21.55
CA TYR A 181 6.79 13.42 21.18
C TYR A 181 6.97 13.02 19.72
N THR A 182 6.77 11.73 19.45
CA THR A 182 6.82 11.15 18.11
C THR A 182 5.42 10.73 17.70
N VAL A 183 4.94 11.28 16.60
CA VAL A 183 3.69 10.89 15.97
C VAL A 183 4.01 9.87 14.91
N ARG A 184 3.37 8.70 14.97
CA ARG A 184 3.51 7.64 13.96
C ARG A 184 2.16 7.39 13.33
N TRP A 185 2.16 7.17 12.02
CA TRP A 185 0.94 6.97 11.26
C TRP A 185 1.11 5.83 10.25
N ARG A 186 -0.02 5.20 9.94
CA ARG A 186 -0.19 4.21 8.88
C ARG A 186 -1.43 4.64 8.09
N ALA A 187 -1.24 5.05 6.86
CA ALA A 187 -2.29 5.44 5.94
C ALA A 187 -2.53 4.30 4.95
N VAL A 188 -3.79 4.00 4.67
CA VAL A 188 -4.19 3.07 3.61
C VAL A 188 -5.11 3.82 2.68
N SER A 189 -4.73 3.92 1.41
CA SER A 189 -5.59 4.56 0.41
C SER A 189 -6.90 3.78 0.26
N ALA A 190 -8.02 4.50 0.18
CA ALA A 190 -9.33 3.92 -0.09
C ALA A 190 -9.44 3.42 -1.54
N ASP A 191 -8.74 4.05 -2.47
CA ASP A 191 -8.85 3.78 -3.91
C ASP A 191 -8.05 2.53 -4.34
N ASP A 192 -6.79 2.41 -3.89
CA ASP A 192 -5.88 1.33 -4.33
C ASP A 192 -5.51 0.33 -3.22
N GLY A 193 -5.76 0.68 -1.94
CA GLY A 193 -5.45 -0.16 -0.80
C GLY A 193 -3.96 -0.26 -0.44
N PHE A 194 -3.06 0.52 -1.07
CA PHE A 194 -1.66 0.58 -0.72
C PHE A 194 -1.46 1.23 0.65
N VAL A 195 -0.42 0.74 1.35
CA VAL A 195 -0.10 1.16 2.71
C VAL A 195 1.09 2.10 2.67
N ALA A 196 0.91 3.32 3.16
CA ALA A 196 1.98 4.25 3.45
C ALA A 196 2.17 4.36 4.97
N GLN A 197 3.41 4.53 5.42
CA GLN A 197 3.73 4.68 6.84
C GLN A 197 4.79 5.76 7.01
N GLY A 198 4.77 6.41 8.16
CA GLY A 198 5.79 7.39 8.50
C GLY A 198 5.65 7.92 9.92
N SER A 199 6.51 8.89 10.22
CA SER A 199 6.52 9.53 11.52
C SER A 199 7.03 10.96 11.42
N PHE A 200 6.59 11.80 12.36
CA PHE A 200 7.15 13.13 12.57
C PHE A 200 7.19 13.42 14.08
N ALA A 201 8.05 14.36 14.49
CA ALA A 201 8.19 14.72 15.89
C ALA A 201 7.73 16.15 16.17
N PHE A 202 7.34 16.43 17.40
CA PHE A 202 7.17 17.78 17.93
C PHE A 202 7.64 17.83 19.39
N ALA A 203 7.94 19.02 19.90
CA ALA A 203 8.36 19.22 21.28
C ALA A 203 7.45 20.24 21.98
N VAL A 204 7.31 20.09 23.29
CA VAL A 204 6.62 21.03 24.18
C VAL A 204 7.64 21.61 25.14
N LYS A 205 7.76 22.94 25.18
CA LYS A 205 8.66 23.65 26.08
C LYS A 205 8.24 23.44 27.53
N ARG A 206 9.24 23.51 28.41
CA ARG A 206 9.07 23.50 29.86
C ARG A 206 8.57 24.84 30.38
#